data_AF-A0AAP3E6K2-F1
#
_entry.id   AF-A0AAP3E6K2-F1
#
_cell.length_a   1.000
_cell.length_b   1.000
_cell.length_c   1.000
_cell.angle_alpha   90.00
_cell.angle_beta   90.00
_cell.angle_gamma   90.00
#
_symmetry.space_group_name_H-M   'P 1'
#
loop_
_entity.id
_entity.type
_entity.pdbx_description
1 polymer ?
#
loop_
_entity_poly.entity_id
_entity_poly.type
_entity_poly.pdbx_seq_one_letter_code
_entity_poly.pdbx_strand_id
1 'polypeptide(L)' 'MTNLATNDLRTEDEHTARAGPTESAESDEGSDEPDTSHLDDVEPGAGCTEIWEHLAEKREE' A
#
# COMPACT_ATOMS: atom_id res chain seq x y z
N MET A 1 -2.19 46.31 -8.73
CA MET A 1 -1.70 45.29 -7.77
C MET A 1 -2.16 43.93 -8.26
N THR A 2 -1.27 42.95 -8.13
CA THR A 2 -1.17 41.69 -8.85
C THR A 2 -2.45 40.85 -8.90
N ASN A 3 -2.64 40.20 -10.05
CA ASN A 3 -3.67 39.23 -10.39
C ASN A 3 -3.96 38.23 -9.25
N LEU A 4 -5.24 38.11 -8.88
CA LEU A 4 -5.79 36.87 -8.34
C LEU A 4 -6.83 36.37 -9.35
N ALA A 5 -6.32 35.98 -10.52
CA ALA A 5 -7.04 35.02 -11.33
C ALA A 5 -7.15 33.77 -10.47
N THR A 6 -8.34 33.52 -9.92
CA THR A 6 -8.81 32.19 -9.54
C THR A 6 -8.88 31.36 -10.81
N ASN A 7 -7.70 31.04 -11.34
CA ASN A 7 -7.45 30.06 -12.38
C ASN A 7 -7.24 28.78 -11.58
N ASP A 8 -8.28 28.06 -11.15
CA ASP A 8 -9.13 27.20 -11.98
C ASP A 8 -8.37 26.50 -13.11
N LEU A 9 -7.18 25.98 -12.79
CA LEU A 9 -6.50 24.92 -13.53
C LEU A 9 -5.60 24.17 -12.54
N ARG A 10 -6.20 23.28 -11.74
CA ARG A 10 -5.47 22.10 -11.23
C ARG A 10 -6.07 20.88 -11.93
N THR A 11 -5.86 20.81 -13.23
CA THR A 11 -5.92 19.57 -13.99
C THR A 11 -4.48 19.14 -14.22
N GLU A 12 -4.02 18.23 -13.37
CA GLU A 12 -2.95 17.25 -13.64
C GLU A 12 -3.51 16.00 -12.93
N ASP A 13 -4.48 15.29 -13.52
CA ASP A 13 -4.30 14.18 -14.46
C ASP A 13 -2.96 13.44 -14.36
N GLU A 14 -3.06 12.11 -14.30
CA GLU A 14 -1.97 11.13 -14.15
C GLU A 14 -1.48 10.84 -12.72
N HIS A 15 -2.35 10.26 -11.89
CA HIS A 15 -1.84 9.25 -10.96
C HIS A 15 -1.53 8.02 -11.81
N THR A 16 -0.26 7.92 -12.23
CA THR A 16 0.30 6.85 -13.06
C THR A 16 -0.39 5.52 -12.78
N ALA A 17 -1.12 5.02 -13.77
CA ALA A 17 -1.62 3.65 -13.77
C ALA A 17 -0.42 2.73 -13.93
N ARG A 18 0.33 2.49 -12.84
CA ARG A 18 1.34 1.45 -12.83
C ARG A 18 0.65 0.11 -12.69
N ALA A 19 0.06 -0.35 -13.79
CA ALA A 19 -0.06 -1.78 -14.02
C ALA A 19 1.37 -2.31 -14.26
N GLY A 20 2.10 -2.58 -13.16
CA GLY A 20 3.21 -3.53 -13.18
C GLY A 20 2.71 -4.91 -13.60
N PRO A 21 3.56 -5.95 -13.77
CA PRO A 21 2.99 -7.24 -14.04
C PRO A 21 2.19 -7.55 -12.78
N THR A 22 0.90 -7.81 -12.92
CA THR A 22 0.23 -8.57 -11.88
C THR A 22 0.86 -9.95 -12.03
N GLU A 23 2.02 -10.16 -11.42
CA GLU A 23 2.37 -11.47 -10.92
C GLU A 23 1.28 -11.77 -9.90
N SER A 24 0.13 -12.21 -10.42
CA SER A 24 -0.83 -12.93 -9.63
C SER A 24 -0.03 -14.12 -9.19
N ALA A 25 0.49 -14.04 -7.96
CA ALA A 25 1.05 -15.19 -7.28
C ALA A 25 0.00 -16.27 -7.48
N GLU A 26 0.35 -17.25 -8.30
CA GLU A 26 -0.44 -18.43 -8.60
C GLU A 26 -0.71 -19.02 -7.22
N SER A 27 -1.83 -18.64 -6.61
CA SER A 27 -2.17 -19.09 -5.27
C SER A 27 -2.48 -20.55 -5.45
N ASP A 28 -1.58 -21.39 -4.99
CA ASP A 28 -1.74 -22.84 -4.98
C ASP A 28 -3.12 -23.11 -4.37
N GLU A 29 -4.11 -23.42 -5.22
CA GLU A 29 -5.50 -23.67 -4.81
C GLU A 29 -5.63 -25.05 -4.13
N GLY A 30 -4.62 -25.43 -3.34
CA GLY A 30 -4.81 -26.27 -2.18
C GLY A 30 -5.55 -25.45 -1.13
N SER A 31 -6.43 -26.08 -0.37
CA SER A 31 -7.20 -25.45 0.71
C SER A 31 -6.31 -25.08 1.93
N ASP A 32 -5.12 -24.53 1.70
CA ASP A 32 -4.21 -24.02 2.71
C ASP A 32 -4.53 -22.54 2.92
N GLU A 33 -5.01 -22.22 4.12
CA GLU A 33 -5.20 -20.84 4.52
C GLU A 33 -3.87 -20.08 4.35
N PRO A 34 -3.90 -18.82 3.86
CA PRO A 34 -2.67 -18.07 3.68
C PRO A 34 -1.90 -18.00 5.01
N ASP A 35 -0.58 -18.22 4.96
CA ASP A 35 0.25 -18.12 6.16
C ASP A 35 0.26 -16.67 6.66
N THR A 36 -0.57 -16.38 7.67
CA THR A 36 -0.64 -15.07 8.34
C THR A 36 0.23 -15.02 9.59
N SER A 37 1.08 -16.02 9.84
CA SER A 37 1.91 -16.07 11.06
C SER A 37 2.81 -14.84 11.22
N HIS A 38 3.25 -14.22 10.13
CA HIS A 38 4.04 -12.98 10.15
C HIS A 38 3.29 -11.74 10.68
N LEU A 39 1.94 -11.79 10.74
CA LEU A 39 1.07 -10.74 11.27
C LEU A 39 0.56 -11.05 12.69
N ASP A 40 0.93 -12.19 13.30
CA ASP A 40 0.43 -12.59 14.62
C ASP A 40 0.85 -11.61 15.73
N ASP A 41 2.00 -10.97 15.55
CA ASP A 41 2.53 -9.94 16.46
C ASP A 41 1.93 -8.53 16.21
N VAL A 42 1.08 -8.36 15.19
CA VAL A 42 0.45 -7.08 14.84
C VAL A 42 -0.93 -6.97 15.50
N GLU A 43 -1.23 -5.85 16.15
CA GLU A 43 -2.53 -5.64 16.80
C GLU A 43 -3.68 -5.63 15.76
N PRO A 44 -4.79 -6.36 16.04
CA PRO A 44 -5.96 -6.31 15.17
C PRO A 44 -6.54 -4.90 15.10
N GLY A 45 -6.53 -4.32 13.90
CA GLY A 45 -6.97 -2.94 13.67
C GLY A 45 -5.83 -1.93 13.50
N ALA A 46 -4.56 -2.37 13.52
CA ALA A 46 -3.43 -1.56 13.12
C ALA A 46 -3.63 -0.97 11.71
N GLY A 47 -3.35 0.32 11.57
CA GLY A 47 -3.39 1.01 10.29
C GLY A 47 -2.23 0.61 9.38
N CYS A 48 -2.33 0.97 8.10
CA CYS A 48 -1.31 0.61 7.12
C CYS A 48 0.10 1.04 7.55
N THR A 49 0.28 2.26 8.06
CA THR A 49 1.59 2.77 8.51
C THR A 49 2.14 1.95 9.68
N GLU A 50 1.30 1.62 10.66
CA GLU A 50 1.71 0.89 11.86
C GLU A 50 2.16 -0.54 11.52
N ILE A 51 1.51 -1.19 10.54
CA ILE A 51 1.94 -2.50 10.00
C ILE A 51 3.33 -2.39 9.37
N TRP A 52 3.58 -1.34 8.58
CA TRP A 52 4.86 -1.14 7.92
C TRP A 52 6.01 -0.91 8.90
N GLU A 53 5.78 -0.12 9.95
CA GLU A 53 6.77 0.13 11.00
C GLU A 53 7.16 -1.18 11.70
N HIS A 54 6.16 -1.98 12.10
CA HIS A 54 6.38 -3.28 12.74
C HIS A 54 7.18 -4.26 11.85
N LEU A 55 6.86 -4.32 10.55
CA LEU A 55 7.58 -5.18 9.60
C LEU A 55 8.98 -4.65 9.23
N ALA A 56 9.21 -3.35 9.33
CA ALA A 56 10.52 -2.76 9.10
C ALA A 56 11.49 -3.12 10.22
N GLU A 57 11.07 -3.01 11.48
CA GLU A 57 11.87 -3.37 12.66
C GLU A 57 12.33 -4.83 12.60
N LYS A 58 11.41 -5.77 12.36
CA LYS A 58 11.70 -7.22 12.26
C LYS A 58 12.65 -7.58 11.10
N ARG A 59 12.77 -6.72 10.09
CA ARG A 59 13.68 -6.93 8.96
C ARG A 59 15.10 -6.45 9.26
N GLU A 60 15.25 -5.46 10.14
CA GLU A 60 16.54 -4.87 10.51
C GLU A 60 17.26 -5.68 11.61
N GLU A 61 16.55 -6.59 12.29
CA GLU A 61 17.07 -7.61 13.19
C GLU A 61 17.77 -8.78 12.47
#